data_AF-A0A848CEB7-F1
#
_entry.id   AF-A0A848CEB7-F1
#
_cell.length_a   1.000
_cell.length_b   1.000
_cell.length_c   1.000
_cell.angle_alpha   90.00
_cell.angle_beta   90.00
_cell.angle_gamma   90.00
#
_symmetry.space_group_name_H-M   'P 1'
#
loop_
_entity.id
_entity.type
_entity.pdbx_description
1 polymer ?
#
loop_
_entity_poly.entity_id
_entity_poly.type
_entity_poly.pdbx_seq_one_letter_code
_entity_poly.pdbx_strand_id
1 'polypeptide(L)'
;MNEHHEFRPAQRPDKRSDRPEGRFEARTDGKPERPRRSLRETVCDIDRDILRMLMRRHNLIKRMYNAKGFLEPAEEKSIRESWEAAVSRVSRDPRLSGRFFTLMQEVEFLPRPGEDGEAQRPAFNLAPADMPVRLSMPAPRSCRLTRAWATLAACTGQAVRIAPALMNDPVVDCVKLLNQLGAHANRDDGAVHVAAGTPLGTPDKVLHVGDSSWNFYLALGHYLGRPSRTKFTGGAALKLADLSATRRFLPLMGARLVHVVPKSDGFPVRIECSGVLPGKVVFPADAPVELAEGIMLAAPSYERAITLDLSAMPERALAFARILPVLNAAGADVRREGDVLHFQPCALSIPSEPTLPVEPELAVFLMGLAPALGGEVRLEGQWPTWPGTEAGLDLLRQTGAKVECSATEILARSLKPLAELPAAFALPEGLPASWRPLAVALSTMTALRGGRAVLPAGLEAEENVVESYLHAAGLALDAEGCLVAWKPGDDMEEAEEQDEEGRPVRKPRPALQARGWNAPDAPWAVALALAACARGKQEGFKLGNPGVLTELYPPFWVLYNNLPEPHMTRENKEVPAEPVKSRRRVITSAVAVPPPLEDEDY
;
A
#
# COMPACT_ATOMS: atom_id res chain seq x y z
N MET A 1 72.01 2.91 -21.27
CA MET A 1 73.27 2.15 -21.39
C MET A 1 73.29 1.14 -20.25
N ASN A 2 73.21 -0.15 -20.61
CA ASN A 2 73.68 -1.40 -19.95
C ASN A 2 73.51 -1.61 -18.44
N GLU A 3 73.30 -2.80 -17.86
CA GLU A 3 73.11 -4.22 -18.23
C GLU A 3 72.74 -4.91 -16.89
N HIS A 4 71.67 -5.69 -16.80
CA HIS A 4 71.63 -7.17 -16.69
C HIS A 4 72.46 -7.88 -15.59
N HIS A 5 71.72 -8.75 -14.86
CA HIS A 5 72.14 -10.03 -14.24
C HIS A 5 73.12 -9.98 -13.05
N GLU A 6 73.14 -10.87 -12.07
CA GLU A 6 72.44 -12.11 -11.69
C GLU A 6 72.94 -12.40 -10.26
N PHE A 7 72.16 -12.98 -9.36
CA PHE A 7 72.78 -13.73 -8.25
C PHE A 7 71.91 -14.90 -7.78
N ARG A 8 72.47 -16.09 -7.92
CA ARG A 8 72.05 -17.38 -7.37
C ARG A 8 73.35 -18.17 -7.10
N PRO A 9 73.34 -19.25 -6.31
CA PRO A 9 73.34 -19.29 -4.85
C PRO A 9 74.60 -20.05 -4.32
N ALA A 10 74.84 -20.08 -3.00
CA ALA A 10 75.86 -20.97 -2.42
C ALA A 10 75.42 -21.63 -1.09
N GLN A 11 75.31 -22.96 -1.18
CA GLN A 11 75.33 -24.03 -0.18
C GLN A 11 76.56 -23.98 0.76
N ARG A 12 76.56 -24.39 2.05
CA ARG A 12 76.56 -25.75 2.70
C ARG A 12 77.18 -25.58 4.14
N PRO A 13 77.37 -26.58 5.05
CA PRO A 13 76.64 -27.82 5.39
C PRO A 13 76.57 -28.18 6.93
N ASP A 14 75.72 -29.19 7.23
CA ASP A 14 75.83 -30.37 8.15
C ASP A 14 75.96 -30.34 9.71
N LYS A 15 74.95 -31.02 10.34
CA LYS A 15 74.97 -32.09 11.39
C LYS A 15 75.42 -31.71 12.84
N ARG A 16 74.83 -32.19 13.96
CA ARG A 16 74.14 -33.45 14.33
C ARG A 16 73.63 -33.37 15.80
N SER A 17 72.48 -33.97 16.13
CA SER A 17 72.19 -34.71 17.41
C SER A 17 70.73 -35.21 17.37
N ASP A 18 70.44 -36.45 16.95
CA ASP A 18 70.30 -37.69 17.75
C ASP A 18 69.07 -37.80 18.68
N ARG A 19 68.04 -38.49 18.12
CA ARG A 19 67.08 -39.48 18.69
C ARG A 19 65.91 -39.06 19.61
N PRO A 20 64.83 -39.89 19.72
CA PRO A 20 64.46 -41.10 18.96
C PRO A 20 63.03 -41.10 18.38
N GLU A 21 62.83 -42.00 17.42
CA GLU A 21 61.58 -42.35 16.76
C GLU A 21 60.52 -42.84 17.76
N GLY A 22 59.50 -42.02 17.98
CA GLY A 22 58.23 -42.40 18.57
C GLY A 22 57.22 -42.69 17.47
N ARG A 23 56.97 -43.96 17.22
CA ARG A 23 55.91 -44.50 16.37
C ARG A 23 54.55 -43.92 16.80
N PHE A 24 54.07 -42.89 16.09
CA PHE A 24 52.68 -42.45 16.20
C PHE A 24 51.90 -43.09 15.07
N GLU A 25 51.18 -44.15 15.43
CA GLU A 25 50.12 -44.74 14.62
C GLU A 25 49.13 -43.65 14.22
N ALA A 26 48.74 -43.70 12.94
CA ALA A 26 47.70 -42.87 12.37
C ALA A 26 46.41 -43.00 13.20
N ARG A 27 46.11 -41.99 14.02
CA ARG A 27 44.73 -41.68 14.37
C ARG A 27 44.18 -40.79 13.28
N THR A 28 43.51 -41.42 12.32
CA THR A 28 42.48 -40.76 11.53
C THR A 28 41.37 -40.34 12.48
N ASP A 29 41.54 -39.18 13.13
CA ASP A 29 40.42 -38.43 13.69
C ASP A 29 39.64 -37.89 12.50
N GLY A 30 38.78 -38.75 11.94
CA GLY A 30 37.73 -38.38 11.02
C GLY A 30 36.75 -37.47 11.75
N LYS A 31 37.10 -36.19 11.89
CA LYS A 31 36.08 -35.15 11.96
C LYS A 31 35.39 -35.19 10.60
N PRO A 32 34.09 -35.47 10.52
CA PRO A 32 33.38 -35.31 9.26
C PRO A 32 33.60 -33.86 8.82
N GLU A 33 34.21 -33.68 7.64
CA GLU A 33 34.26 -32.38 6.97
C GLU A 33 32.81 -31.92 6.88
N ARG A 34 32.47 -30.86 7.63
CA ARG A 34 31.13 -30.26 7.54
C ARG A 34 30.87 -30.01 6.05
N PRO A 35 29.73 -30.44 5.48
CA PRO A 35 29.43 -30.14 4.10
C PRO A 35 29.60 -28.64 3.90
N ARG A 36 30.39 -28.23 2.90
CA ARG A 36 30.53 -26.82 2.56
C ARG A 36 29.13 -26.33 2.22
N ARG A 37 28.58 -25.44 3.07
CA ARG A 37 27.28 -24.81 2.85
C ARG A 37 27.22 -24.28 1.43
N SER A 38 26.07 -24.44 0.79
CA SER A 38 25.91 -23.93 -0.56
C SER A 38 26.05 -22.40 -0.56
N LEU A 39 26.47 -21.82 -1.68
CA LEU A 39 26.50 -20.36 -1.81
C LEU A 39 25.10 -19.76 -1.58
N ARG A 40 24.05 -20.48 -2.00
CA ARG A 40 22.65 -20.12 -1.76
C ARG A 40 22.33 -20.03 -0.27
N GLU A 41 22.62 -21.08 0.50
CA GLU A 41 22.43 -21.09 1.95
C GLU A 41 23.20 -19.97 2.64
N THR A 42 24.43 -19.70 2.19
CA THR A 42 25.27 -18.64 2.71
C THR A 42 24.64 -17.26 2.48
N VAL A 43 24.08 -17.01 1.29
CA VAL A 43 23.32 -15.78 1.01
C VAL A 43 22.07 -15.70 1.89
N CYS A 44 21.32 -16.79 2.05
CA CYS A 44 20.14 -16.82 2.93
C CYS A 44 20.49 -16.64 4.42
N ASP A 45 21.68 -17.03 4.87
CA ASP A 45 22.21 -16.70 6.20
C ASP A 45 22.46 -15.18 6.31
N ILE A 46 23.14 -14.60 5.31
CA ILE A 46 23.41 -13.15 5.25
C ILE A 46 22.09 -12.35 5.25
N ASP A 47 21.08 -12.77 4.49
CA ASP A 47 19.78 -12.09 4.45
C ASP A 47 19.09 -12.08 5.82
N ARG A 48 19.18 -13.19 6.58
CA ARG A 48 18.67 -13.26 7.96
C ARG A 48 19.42 -12.31 8.88
N ASP A 49 20.73 -12.18 8.72
CA ASP A 49 21.54 -11.23 9.48
C ASP A 49 21.23 -9.78 9.11
N ILE A 50 21.02 -9.48 7.83
CA ILE A 50 20.54 -8.18 7.37
C ILE A 50 19.21 -7.85 8.05
N LEU A 51 18.23 -8.75 8.03
CA LEU A 51 16.94 -8.54 8.70
C LEU A 51 17.08 -8.28 10.21
N ARG A 52 17.94 -9.03 10.91
CA ARG A 52 18.25 -8.78 12.33
C ARG A 52 18.85 -7.40 12.56
N MET A 53 19.77 -6.98 11.69
CA MET A 53 20.38 -5.65 11.76
C MET A 53 19.40 -4.53 11.45
N LEU A 54 18.51 -4.71 10.47
CA LEU A 54 17.44 -3.76 10.16
C LEU A 54 16.48 -3.60 11.34
N MET A 55 16.06 -4.70 11.96
CA MET A 55 15.19 -4.67 13.15
C MET A 55 15.88 -4.00 14.34
N ARG A 56 17.18 -4.30 14.57
CA ARG A 56 17.98 -3.62 15.60
C ARG A 56 18.08 -2.12 15.34
N ARG A 57 18.35 -1.72 14.10
CA ARG A 57 18.38 -0.31 13.66
C ARG A 57 17.04 0.37 13.94
N HIS A 58 15.94 -0.24 13.51
CA HIS A 58 14.58 0.28 13.74
C HIS A 58 14.30 0.50 15.23
N ASN A 59 14.61 -0.48 16.08
CA ASN A 59 14.41 -0.37 17.53
C ASN A 59 15.25 0.74 18.16
N LEU A 60 16.49 0.95 17.69
CA LEU A 60 17.32 2.07 18.16
C LEU A 60 16.74 3.42 17.75
N ILE A 61 16.30 3.57 16.50
CA ILE A 61 15.66 4.78 16.00
C ILE A 61 14.38 5.09 16.78
N LYS A 62 13.56 4.08 17.04
CA LYS A 62 12.33 4.24 17.84
C LYS A 62 12.61 4.72 19.26
N ARG A 63 13.76 4.34 19.85
CA ARG A 63 14.21 4.86 21.16
C ARG A 63 14.71 6.30 21.10
N MET A 64 15.14 6.78 19.93
CA MET A 64 15.54 8.17 19.70
C MET A 64 14.33 9.09 19.45
N TYR A 65 13.13 8.54 19.23
CA TYR A 65 11.95 9.37 19.00
C TYR A 65 11.68 10.27 20.20
N ASN A 66 11.33 11.52 19.90
CA ASN A 66 10.92 12.48 20.91
C ASN A 66 9.56 12.11 21.52
N ALA A 67 9.10 12.90 22.50
CA ALA A 67 7.80 12.69 23.15
C ALA A 67 6.59 12.76 22.19
N LYS A 68 6.77 13.28 20.98
CA LYS A 68 5.75 13.35 19.94
C LYS A 68 5.82 12.18 18.95
N GLY A 69 6.71 11.22 19.18
CA GLY A 69 6.78 9.97 18.43
C GLY A 69 7.48 10.07 17.07
N PHE A 70 8.37 11.04 16.87
CA PHE A 70 9.16 11.15 15.64
C PHE A 70 10.65 11.42 15.93
N LEU A 71 11.51 11.08 14.96
CA LEU A 71 12.95 11.36 14.99
C LEU A 71 13.21 12.85 14.69
N GLU A 72 14.07 13.50 15.48
CA GLU A 72 14.38 14.91 15.23
C GLU A 72 15.07 15.10 13.86
N PRO A 73 14.72 16.15 13.06
CA PRO A 73 15.26 16.33 11.71
C PRO A 73 16.79 16.42 11.65
N ALA A 74 17.42 16.94 12.71
CA ALA A 74 18.87 17.03 12.80
C ALA A 74 19.52 15.65 12.98
N GLU A 75 18.90 14.77 13.77
CA GLU A 75 19.36 13.39 13.99
C GLU A 75 19.19 12.56 12.72
N GLU A 76 18.03 12.66 12.06
CA GLU A 76 17.79 11.99 10.77
C GLU A 76 18.83 12.41 9.73
N LYS A 77 19.11 13.71 9.64
CA LYS A 77 20.13 14.25 8.73
C LYS A 77 21.52 13.67 9.04
N SER A 78 21.92 13.63 10.31
CA SER A 78 23.21 13.08 10.74
C SER A 78 23.34 11.59 10.40
N ILE A 79 22.30 10.79 10.71
CA ILE A 79 22.25 9.36 10.38
C ILE A 79 22.35 9.15 8.86
N ARG A 80 21.66 9.98 8.08
CA ARG A 80 21.70 9.94 6.62
C ARG A 80 23.08 10.28 6.06
N GLU A 81 23.70 11.37 6.52
CA GLU A 81 25.03 11.78 6.06
C GLU A 81 26.10 10.71 6.38
N SER A 82 26.02 10.12 7.58
CA SER A 82 26.86 8.99 7.97
C SER A 82 26.65 7.77 7.07
N TRP A 83 25.40 7.44 6.75
CA TRP A 83 25.07 6.37 5.80
C TRP A 83 25.62 6.63 4.39
N GLU A 84 25.39 7.83 3.84
CA GLU A 84 25.87 8.19 2.50
C GLU A 84 27.41 8.17 2.43
N ALA A 85 28.09 8.63 3.48
CA ALA A 85 29.55 8.54 3.59
C ALA A 85 30.03 7.09 3.61
N ALA A 86 29.37 6.20 4.36
CA ALA A 86 29.70 4.77 4.39
C ALA A 86 29.46 4.10 3.03
N VAL A 87 28.30 4.34 2.41
CA VAL A 87 27.97 3.78 1.08
C VAL A 87 28.98 4.23 0.03
N SER A 88 29.42 5.49 0.05
CA SER A 88 30.37 6.02 -0.95
C SER A 88 31.70 5.26 -1.01
N ARG A 89 32.07 4.56 0.08
CA ARG A 89 33.29 3.74 0.15
C ARG A 89 33.15 2.38 -0.53
N VAL A 90 31.92 1.89 -0.70
CA VAL A 90 31.62 0.54 -1.22
C VAL A 90 30.86 0.55 -2.54
N SER A 91 30.08 1.60 -2.83
CA SER A 91 29.29 1.73 -4.05
C SER A 91 29.05 3.19 -4.42
N ARG A 92 28.86 3.42 -5.72
CA ARG A 92 28.42 4.71 -6.27
C ARG A 92 26.96 4.66 -6.76
N ASP A 93 26.25 3.56 -6.52
CA ASP A 93 24.87 3.40 -6.96
C ASP A 93 23.92 4.30 -6.13
N PRO A 94 23.21 5.25 -6.76
CA PRO A 94 22.24 6.11 -6.08
C PRO A 94 21.08 5.32 -5.44
N ARG A 95 20.78 4.12 -5.92
CA ARG A 95 19.76 3.24 -5.34
C ARG A 95 20.16 2.80 -3.94
N LEU A 96 21.43 2.43 -3.73
CA LEU A 96 21.93 2.03 -2.43
C LEU A 96 22.09 3.23 -1.49
N SER A 97 22.59 4.36 -1.99
CA SER A 97 22.81 5.54 -1.15
C SER A 97 21.51 6.18 -0.68
N GLY A 98 20.54 6.33 -1.58
CA GLY A 98 19.29 7.05 -1.34
C GLY A 98 18.09 6.13 -1.10
N ARG A 99 17.71 5.34 -2.11
CA ARG A 99 16.46 4.56 -2.08
C ARG A 99 16.45 3.50 -0.98
N PHE A 100 17.54 2.76 -0.80
CA PHE A 100 17.65 1.77 0.26
C PHE A 100 17.60 2.40 1.66
N PHE A 101 18.21 3.57 1.86
CA PHE A 101 18.08 4.31 3.12
C PHE A 101 16.62 4.65 3.42
N THR A 102 15.90 5.20 2.45
CA THR A 102 14.47 5.51 2.58
C THR A 102 13.69 4.23 2.91
N LEU A 103 13.91 3.13 2.19
CA LEU A 103 13.25 1.86 2.48
C LEU A 103 13.50 1.39 3.91
N MET A 104 14.75 1.35 4.37
CA MET A 104 15.08 0.95 5.75
C MET A 104 14.47 1.87 6.82
N GLN A 105 14.21 3.13 6.48
CA GLN A 105 13.63 4.12 7.39
C GLN A 105 12.10 4.00 7.48
N GLU A 106 11.45 3.72 6.35
CA GLU A 106 9.99 3.64 6.23
C GLU A 106 9.43 2.25 6.50
N VAL A 107 10.25 1.20 6.48
CA VAL A 107 9.79 -0.17 6.80
C VAL A 107 9.24 -0.18 8.23
N GLU A 108 7.94 -0.49 8.33
CA GLU A 108 7.30 -0.80 9.59
C GLU A 108 7.58 -2.25 9.98
N PHE A 109 8.23 -2.44 11.12
CA PHE A 109 8.37 -3.75 11.73
C PHE A 109 7.11 -4.04 12.55
N LEU A 110 6.11 -4.62 11.87
CA LEU A 110 4.95 -5.17 12.56
C LEU A 110 5.41 -6.26 13.53
N PRO A 111 4.83 -6.34 14.75
CA PRO A 111 5.23 -7.34 15.73
C PRO A 111 5.21 -8.74 15.12
N ARG A 112 6.27 -9.52 15.35
CA ARG A 112 6.25 -10.94 15.00
C ARG A 112 5.12 -11.60 15.77
N PRO A 113 4.30 -12.45 15.13
CA PRO A 113 3.40 -13.31 15.87
C PRO A 113 4.23 -14.21 16.81
N GLY A 114 4.29 -13.87 18.10
CA GLY A 114 4.80 -14.78 19.15
C GLY A 114 6.20 -14.55 19.73
N GLU A 115 6.85 -13.41 19.52
CA GLU A 115 7.99 -13.00 20.38
C GLU A 115 7.54 -11.80 21.22
N ASP A 116 7.66 -11.94 22.55
CA ASP A 116 7.31 -10.98 23.61
C ASP A 116 5.89 -11.08 24.20
N GLY A 117 5.69 -12.03 25.13
CA GLY A 117 4.91 -11.91 26.39
C GLY A 117 3.44 -11.45 26.41
N GLU A 118 2.92 -10.84 25.35
CA GLU A 118 1.53 -10.45 25.15
C GLU A 118 0.89 -11.45 24.18
N ALA A 119 -0.35 -11.84 24.48
CA ALA A 119 -1.07 -12.91 23.82
C ALA A 119 -0.85 -12.93 22.30
N GLN A 120 -0.38 -14.07 21.78
CA GLN A 120 -0.36 -14.44 20.36
C GLN A 120 -1.52 -13.76 19.63
N ARG A 121 -1.26 -12.74 18.81
CA ARG A 121 -2.18 -12.45 17.71
C ARG A 121 -1.71 -13.33 16.56
N PRO A 122 -2.26 -14.55 16.38
CA PRO A 122 -1.97 -15.34 15.19
C PRO A 122 -2.31 -14.49 13.96
N ALA A 123 -1.59 -14.70 12.86
CA ALA A 123 -1.97 -14.13 11.56
C ALA A 123 -3.49 -14.27 11.36
N PHE A 124 -4.11 -13.24 10.80
CA PHE A 124 -5.56 -13.13 10.72
C PHE A 124 -6.13 -14.30 9.91
N ASN A 125 -6.91 -15.14 10.57
CA ASN A 125 -7.42 -16.37 9.98
C ASN A 125 -8.66 -16.07 9.12
N LEU A 126 -8.58 -16.39 7.83
CA LEU A 126 -9.66 -16.26 6.87
C LEU A 126 -10.46 -17.56 6.86
N ALA A 127 -11.55 -17.57 7.63
CA ALA A 127 -12.45 -18.72 7.74
C ALA A 127 -13.92 -18.28 7.65
N PRO A 128 -14.38 -17.84 6.47
CA PRO A 128 -15.76 -17.40 6.26
C PRO A 128 -16.73 -18.57 6.46
N ALA A 129 -18.01 -18.25 6.67
CA ALA A 129 -19.05 -19.27 6.68
C ALA A 129 -19.24 -19.84 5.28
N ASP A 130 -19.30 -21.18 5.17
CA ASP A 130 -19.65 -21.87 3.93
C ASP A 130 -21.17 -21.92 3.76
N MET A 131 -21.76 -20.75 3.50
CA MET A 131 -23.19 -20.58 3.29
C MET A 131 -23.42 -19.56 2.16
N PRO A 132 -24.49 -19.70 1.36
CA PRO A 132 -24.83 -18.72 0.32
C PRO A 132 -24.90 -17.30 0.89
N VAL A 133 -24.20 -16.36 0.28
CA VAL A 133 -24.19 -14.97 0.74
C VAL A 133 -25.56 -14.34 0.51
N ARG A 134 -25.97 -13.48 1.45
CA ARG A 134 -27.12 -12.59 1.27
C ARG A 134 -26.76 -11.24 1.86
N LEU A 135 -26.00 -10.49 1.08
CA LEU A 135 -25.56 -9.15 1.42
C LEU A 135 -26.52 -8.14 0.81
N SER A 136 -27.13 -7.28 1.62
CA SER A 136 -27.90 -6.13 1.17
C SER A 136 -27.48 -4.92 1.98
N MET A 137 -26.90 -3.91 1.34
CA MET A 137 -26.43 -2.72 2.04
C MET A 137 -26.35 -1.48 1.13
N PRO A 138 -26.35 -0.27 1.72
CA PRO A 138 -25.90 0.93 1.02
C PRO A 138 -24.49 0.73 0.47
N ALA A 139 -24.32 0.96 -0.83
CA ALA A 139 -23.01 0.81 -1.44
C ALA A 139 -22.05 1.88 -0.91
N PRO A 140 -20.77 1.52 -0.64
CA PRO A 140 -19.73 2.51 -0.39
C PRO A 140 -19.66 3.53 -1.51
N ARG A 141 -19.58 4.82 -1.17
CA ARG A 141 -19.55 5.92 -2.15
C ARG A 141 -18.14 6.28 -2.54
N SER A 142 -18.00 6.82 -3.75
CA SER A 142 -16.70 7.11 -4.36
C SER A 142 -15.79 7.94 -3.45
N CYS A 143 -14.66 7.34 -3.06
CA CYS A 143 -13.59 7.97 -2.29
C CYS A 143 -13.00 9.18 -3.04
N ARG A 144 -12.88 9.06 -4.37
CA ARG A 144 -12.40 10.15 -5.24
C ARG A 144 -13.35 11.34 -5.18
N LEU A 145 -14.65 11.14 -5.41
CA LEU A 145 -15.59 12.26 -5.47
C LEU A 145 -15.88 12.87 -4.09
N THR A 146 -15.84 12.11 -3.00
CA THR A 146 -15.92 12.67 -1.63
C THR A 146 -14.87 13.75 -1.42
N ARG A 147 -13.62 13.43 -1.76
CA ARG A 147 -12.51 14.37 -1.59
C ARG A 147 -12.55 15.52 -2.59
N ALA A 148 -13.05 15.32 -3.81
CA ALA A 148 -13.23 16.38 -4.80
C ALA A 148 -14.22 17.43 -4.30
N TRP A 149 -15.40 17.00 -3.83
CA TRP A 149 -16.41 17.89 -3.26
C TRP A 149 -15.92 18.61 -2.00
N ALA A 150 -15.26 17.89 -1.08
CA ALA A 150 -14.70 18.50 0.11
C ALA A 150 -13.64 19.56 -0.23
N THR A 151 -12.81 19.30 -1.25
CA THR A 151 -11.79 20.25 -1.70
C THR A 151 -12.42 21.48 -2.35
N LEU A 152 -13.41 21.31 -3.25
CA LEU A 152 -14.10 22.44 -3.86
C LEU A 152 -14.82 23.30 -2.82
N ALA A 153 -15.50 22.69 -1.86
CA ALA A 153 -16.15 23.38 -0.74
C ALA A 153 -15.14 24.20 0.06
N ALA A 154 -14.01 23.61 0.42
CA ALA A 154 -12.94 24.31 1.12
C ALA A 154 -12.35 25.46 0.29
N CYS A 155 -12.03 25.21 -0.98
CA CYS A 155 -11.47 26.22 -1.90
C CYS A 155 -12.40 27.41 -2.11
N THR A 156 -13.72 27.22 -2.01
CA THR A 156 -14.71 28.31 -2.14
C THR A 156 -15.23 28.85 -0.81
N GLY A 157 -14.84 28.26 0.32
CA GLY A 157 -15.35 28.64 1.64
C GLY A 157 -16.82 28.29 1.88
N GLN A 158 -17.38 27.38 1.08
CA GLN A 158 -18.79 26.97 1.17
C GLN A 158 -18.96 25.73 2.06
N ALA A 159 -20.15 25.59 2.64
CA ALA A 159 -20.50 24.40 3.42
C ALA A 159 -20.88 23.24 2.49
N VAL A 160 -20.46 22.02 2.85
CA VAL A 160 -20.94 20.79 2.21
C VAL A 160 -21.02 19.66 3.22
N ARG A 161 -22.04 18.81 3.09
CA ARG A 161 -22.19 17.55 3.80
C ARG A 161 -22.24 16.41 2.77
N ILE A 162 -21.31 15.48 2.89
CA ILE A 162 -21.15 14.37 1.96
C ILE A 162 -21.48 13.09 2.71
N ALA A 163 -22.65 12.52 2.43
CA ALA A 163 -23.14 11.30 3.06
C ALA A 163 -23.94 10.43 2.08
N PRO A 164 -23.82 9.09 2.16
CA PRO A 164 -22.80 8.37 2.90
C PRO A 164 -21.42 8.56 2.27
N ALA A 165 -20.35 8.45 3.05
CA ALA A 165 -18.98 8.60 2.58
C ALA A 165 -18.13 7.41 3.05
N LEU A 166 -17.20 6.97 2.19
CA LEU A 166 -16.25 5.90 2.48
C LEU A 166 -15.10 6.45 3.35
N MET A 167 -15.13 6.18 4.66
CA MET A 167 -14.14 6.71 5.63
C MET A 167 -12.83 5.91 5.65
N ASN A 168 -12.18 5.81 4.50
CA ASN A 168 -10.86 5.20 4.35
C ASN A 168 -9.71 6.21 4.58
N ASP A 169 -8.48 5.69 4.65
CA ASP A 169 -7.29 6.50 4.95
C ASP A 169 -7.10 7.70 4.00
N PRO A 170 -7.28 7.58 2.66
CA PRO A 170 -7.17 8.71 1.75
C PRO A 170 -8.14 9.87 2.08
N VAL A 171 -9.39 9.56 2.48
CA VAL A 171 -10.37 10.58 2.89
C VAL A 171 -9.99 11.20 4.21
N VAL A 172 -9.57 10.40 5.19
CA VAL A 172 -9.09 10.86 6.49
C VAL A 172 -7.93 11.83 6.34
N ASP A 173 -6.96 11.51 5.48
CA ASP A 173 -5.80 12.35 5.22
C ASP A 173 -6.17 13.60 4.41
N CYS A 174 -7.14 13.51 3.50
CA CYS A 174 -7.66 14.69 2.81
C CYS A 174 -8.28 15.67 3.79
N VAL A 175 -9.10 15.20 4.75
CA VAL A 175 -9.67 16.07 5.81
C VAL A 175 -8.56 16.74 6.63
N LYS A 176 -7.53 15.99 7.03
CA LYS A 176 -6.37 16.55 7.74
C LYS A 176 -5.62 17.59 6.90
N LEU A 177 -5.44 17.35 5.61
CA LEU A 177 -4.79 18.27 4.67
C LEU A 177 -5.59 19.57 4.51
N LEU A 178 -6.91 19.47 4.31
CA LEU A 178 -7.78 20.64 4.19
C LEU A 178 -7.73 21.50 5.47
N ASN A 179 -7.72 20.88 6.64
CA ASN A 179 -7.55 21.60 7.91
C ASN A 179 -6.17 22.25 8.04
N GLN A 180 -5.10 21.60 7.56
CA GLN A 180 -3.78 22.24 7.48
C GLN A 180 -3.80 23.44 6.54
N LEU A 181 -4.60 23.42 5.47
CA LEU A 181 -4.73 24.55 4.54
C LEU A 181 -5.61 25.70 5.07
N GLY A 182 -6.34 25.47 6.18
CA GLY A 182 -7.17 26.48 6.85
C GLY A 182 -8.68 26.24 6.73
N ALA A 183 -9.12 25.11 6.18
CA ALA A 183 -10.53 24.75 6.19
C ALA A 183 -11.01 24.31 7.59
N HIS A 184 -12.33 24.20 7.73
CA HIS A 184 -12.99 23.59 8.86
C HIS A 184 -13.69 22.30 8.40
N ALA A 185 -12.89 21.30 8.07
CA ALA A 185 -13.36 19.99 7.66
C ALA A 185 -13.42 19.02 8.86
N ASN A 186 -14.52 18.27 8.97
CA ASN A 186 -14.71 17.26 10.00
C ASN A 186 -15.31 15.98 9.40
N ARG A 187 -15.29 14.89 10.16
CA ARG A 187 -15.89 13.61 9.80
C ARG A 187 -16.65 13.04 11.00
N ASP A 188 -17.77 12.40 10.74
CA ASP A 188 -18.52 11.61 11.71
C ASP A 188 -18.77 10.20 11.17
N ASP A 189 -19.70 9.45 11.77
CA ASP A 189 -19.97 8.07 11.38
C ASP A 189 -20.72 8.03 10.03
N GLY A 190 -19.92 7.97 8.96
CA GLY A 190 -20.40 7.81 7.58
C GLY A 190 -20.58 9.11 6.80
N ALA A 191 -20.16 10.27 7.31
CA ALA A 191 -20.16 11.51 6.51
C ALA A 191 -18.89 12.37 6.68
N VAL A 192 -18.63 13.18 5.65
CA VAL A 192 -17.62 14.25 5.67
C VAL A 192 -18.32 15.59 5.57
N HIS A 193 -17.90 16.53 6.41
CA HIS A 193 -18.46 17.87 6.47
C HIS A 193 -17.35 18.89 6.25
N VAL A 194 -17.61 19.91 5.45
CA VAL A 194 -16.82 21.14 5.43
C VAL A 194 -17.75 22.25 5.85
N ALA A 195 -17.38 22.99 6.90
CA ALA A 195 -18.15 24.15 7.33
C ALA A 195 -17.86 25.36 6.42
N ALA A 196 -18.86 26.23 6.25
CA ALA A 196 -18.67 27.50 5.58
C ALA A 196 -17.63 28.34 6.33
N GLY A 197 -16.80 29.08 5.60
CA GLY A 197 -15.69 29.83 6.16
C GLY A 197 -14.91 30.60 5.11
N THR A 198 -13.70 31.01 5.46
CA THR A 198 -12.81 31.68 4.50
C THR A 198 -12.33 30.68 3.43
N PRO A 199 -12.37 31.05 2.14
CA PRO A 199 -11.75 30.24 1.07
C PRO A 199 -10.30 29.88 1.40
N LEU A 200 -9.88 28.67 1.00
CA LEU A 200 -8.52 28.21 1.26
C LEU A 200 -7.45 29.19 0.75
N GLY A 201 -6.50 29.52 1.63
CA GLY A 201 -5.27 30.21 1.26
C GLY A 201 -4.22 29.26 0.67
N THR A 202 -3.00 29.78 0.53
CA THR A 202 -1.80 29.06 0.10
C THR A 202 -0.70 29.25 1.15
N PRO A 203 -0.84 28.67 2.35
CA PRO A 203 0.08 28.93 3.46
C PRO A 203 1.51 28.45 3.13
N ASP A 204 2.49 29.34 3.34
CA ASP A 204 3.92 29.00 3.27
C ASP A 204 4.36 28.26 4.53
N LYS A 205 4.00 26.98 4.60
CA LYS A 205 4.37 26.06 5.67
C LYS A 205 4.60 24.66 5.15
N VAL A 206 4.99 23.75 6.04
CA VAL A 206 5.07 22.33 5.72
C VAL A 206 3.68 21.72 5.80
N LEU A 207 3.26 21.02 4.74
CA LEU A 207 1.97 20.35 4.64
C LEU A 207 2.19 18.84 4.52
N HIS A 208 1.45 18.06 5.32
CA HIS A 208 1.43 16.60 5.21
C HIS A 208 0.18 16.15 4.46
N VAL A 209 0.35 15.46 3.33
CA VAL A 209 -0.75 15.08 2.42
C VAL A 209 -1.32 13.67 2.67
N GLY A 210 -0.76 12.94 3.64
CA GLY A 210 -1.00 11.52 3.83
C GLY A 210 -0.17 10.67 2.88
N ASP A 211 -0.70 9.52 2.47
CA ASP A 211 -0.03 8.62 1.51
C ASP A 211 -0.66 8.60 0.11
N SER A 212 -1.63 9.48 -0.16
CA SER A 212 -2.33 9.57 -1.45
C SER A 212 -1.73 10.64 -2.36
N SER A 213 -1.23 10.25 -3.54
CA SER A 213 -0.64 11.16 -4.54
C SER A 213 -1.65 12.22 -5.00
N TRP A 214 -2.91 11.85 -5.11
CA TRP A 214 -3.96 12.77 -5.52
C TRP A 214 -4.35 13.78 -4.45
N ASN A 215 -4.20 13.48 -3.15
CA ASN A 215 -4.34 14.53 -2.12
C ASN A 215 -3.30 15.63 -2.34
N PHE A 216 -2.07 15.24 -2.74
CA PHE A 216 -1.07 16.21 -3.18
C PHE A 216 -1.49 16.94 -4.46
N TYR A 217 -2.00 16.26 -5.48
CA TYR A 217 -2.41 16.92 -6.72
C TYR A 217 -3.61 17.86 -6.57
N LEU A 218 -4.54 17.58 -5.66
CA LEU A 218 -5.60 18.52 -5.26
C LEU A 218 -5.02 19.82 -4.70
N ALA A 219 -4.10 19.70 -3.74
CA ALA A 219 -3.42 20.87 -3.17
C ALA A 219 -2.56 21.59 -4.22
N LEU A 220 -1.80 20.84 -5.04
CA LEU A 220 -0.96 21.41 -6.09
C LEU A 220 -1.79 22.21 -7.10
N GLY A 221 -2.92 21.66 -7.57
CA GLY A 221 -3.85 22.36 -8.45
C GLY A 221 -4.29 23.70 -7.88
N HIS A 222 -4.65 23.75 -6.60
CA HIS A 222 -5.02 25.00 -5.90
C HIS A 222 -3.86 26.01 -5.81
N TYR A 223 -2.63 25.53 -5.61
CA TYR A 223 -1.44 26.39 -5.49
C TYR A 223 -0.99 26.98 -6.83
N LEU A 224 -1.14 26.26 -7.94
CA LEU A 224 -0.61 26.68 -9.26
C LEU A 224 -1.09 28.06 -9.71
N GLY A 225 -2.35 28.40 -9.47
CA GLY A 225 -2.93 29.68 -9.87
C GLY A 225 -2.54 30.88 -9.00
N ARG A 226 -1.64 30.71 -8.02
CA ARG A 226 -1.31 31.75 -7.03
C ARG A 226 0.20 31.81 -6.76
N PRO A 227 0.79 33.01 -6.62
CA PRO A 227 2.17 33.14 -6.16
C PRO A 227 2.31 32.47 -4.79
N SER A 228 3.10 31.41 -4.71
CA SER A 228 3.17 30.61 -3.49
C SER A 228 4.45 29.78 -3.41
N ARG A 229 4.83 29.46 -2.18
CA ARG A 229 5.90 28.53 -1.87
C ARG A 229 5.42 27.63 -0.74
N THR A 230 5.69 26.34 -0.85
CA THR A 230 5.30 25.39 0.19
C THR A 230 6.14 24.13 0.12
N LYS A 231 6.22 23.40 1.24
CA LYS A 231 6.87 22.09 1.31
C LYS A 231 5.79 21.04 1.58
N PHE A 232 5.67 20.06 0.70
CA PHE A 232 4.82 18.90 0.91
C PHE A 232 5.63 17.71 1.43
N THR A 233 5.06 17.03 2.41
CA THR A 233 5.54 15.78 3.01
C THR A 233 4.43 14.73 2.90
N GLY A 234 4.78 13.45 2.92
CA GLY A 234 3.84 12.35 2.74
C GLY A 234 4.30 11.07 3.42
N GLY A 235 3.47 10.04 3.35
CA GLY A 235 3.73 8.69 3.85
C GLY A 235 4.77 7.92 3.02
N ALA A 236 4.86 6.62 3.30
CA ALA A 236 5.87 5.74 2.72
C ALA A 236 5.71 5.59 1.20
N ALA A 237 4.48 5.40 0.70
CA ALA A 237 4.23 5.27 -0.74
C ALA A 237 4.66 6.54 -1.48
N LEU A 238 4.40 7.72 -0.93
CA LEU A 238 4.81 8.98 -1.57
C LEU A 238 6.32 9.25 -1.52
N LYS A 239 7.02 8.75 -0.50
CA LYS A 239 8.50 8.82 -0.45
C LYS A 239 9.15 7.94 -1.53
N LEU A 240 8.49 6.85 -1.91
CA LEU A 240 8.94 5.91 -2.94
C LEU A 240 8.37 6.20 -4.33
N ALA A 241 7.37 7.06 -4.44
CA ALA A 241 6.76 7.46 -5.70
C ALA A 241 7.75 8.13 -6.65
N ASP A 242 7.47 8.03 -7.95
CA ASP A 242 8.20 8.74 -9.00
C ASP A 242 7.40 9.98 -9.46
N LEU A 243 7.87 11.17 -9.08
CA LEU A 243 7.28 12.44 -9.49
C LEU A 243 8.01 13.08 -10.67
N SER A 244 8.87 12.33 -11.38
CA SER A 244 9.67 12.86 -12.49
C SER A 244 8.81 13.47 -13.60
N ALA A 245 7.71 12.82 -13.97
CA ALA A 245 6.77 13.35 -14.95
C ALA A 245 6.11 14.66 -14.47
N THR A 246 5.64 14.71 -13.22
CA THR A 246 5.12 15.93 -12.60
C THR A 246 6.16 17.04 -12.60
N ARG A 247 7.40 16.75 -12.20
CA ARG A 247 8.49 17.72 -12.17
C ARG A 247 8.79 18.31 -13.55
N ARG A 248 8.74 17.50 -14.61
CA ARG A 248 8.93 17.97 -16.00
C ARG A 248 7.76 18.81 -16.50
N PHE A 249 6.54 18.49 -16.05
CA PHE A 249 5.32 19.20 -16.45
C PHE A 249 5.19 20.59 -15.81
N LEU A 250 5.46 20.72 -14.51
CA LEU A 250 5.17 21.95 -13.75
C LEU A 250 5.78 23.26 -14.30
N PRO A 251 6.99 23.27 -14.92
CA PRO A 251 7.50 24.46 -15.58
C PRO A 251 6.57 25.04 -16.66
N LEU A 252 5.80 24.19 -17.34
CA LEU A 252 4.79 24.62 -18.33
C LEU A 252 3.64 25.40 -17.66
N MET A 253 3.41 25.17 -16.37
CA MET A 253 2.39 25.81 -15.54
C MET A 253 2.94 26.98 -14.70
N GLY A 254 4.16 27.46 -14.98
CA GLY A 254 4.76 28.54 -14.18
C GLY A 254 5.15 28.10 -12.77
N ALA A 255 5.43 26.81 -12.57
CA ALA A 255 5.80 26.28 -11.27
C ALA A 255 7.05 25.40 -11.33
N ARG A 256 7.70 25.22 -10.18
CA ARG A 256 8.86 24.35 -10.04
C ARG A 256 8.68 23.41 -8.87
N LEU A 257 8.98 22.14 -9.10
CA LEU A 257 9.11 21.12 -8.06
C LEU A 257 10.59 20.81 -7.82
N VAL A 258 10.98 20.84 -6.55
CA VAL A 258 12.32 20.50 -6.09
C VAL A 258 12.24 19.42 -5.04
N HIS A 259 12.88 18.27 -5.27
CA HIS A 259 13.04 17.26 -4.23
C HIS A 259 13.94 17.82 -3.13
N VAL A 260 13.48 17.73 -1.89
CA VAL A 260 14.26 18.17 -0.73
C VAL A 260 15.42 17.21 -0.50
N VAL A 261 15.22 15.93 -0.81
CA VAL A 261 16.24 14.89 -0.74
C VAL A 261 16.98 14.81 -2.08
N PRO A 262 18.30 15.03 -2.12
CA PRO A 262 19.08 14.90 -3.35
C PRO A 262 18.94 13.49 -3.95
N LYS A 263 18.81 13.42 -5.27
CA LYS A 263 18.68 12.15 -6.04
C LYS A 263 17.45 11.30 -5.67
N SER A 264 16.48 11.87 -4.95
CA SER A 264 15.15 11.27 -4.80
C SER A 264 14.24 11.75 -5.91
N ASP A 265 13.31 10.89 -6.32
CA ASP A 265 12.24 11.17 -7.28
C ASP A 265 10.88 11.35 -6.58
N GLY A 266 10.81 11.04 -5.27
CA GLY A 266 9.60 11.11 -4.46
C GLY A 266 9.59 12.27 -3.46
N PHE A 267 8.74 12.14 -2.44
CA PHE A 267 8.64 13.09 -1.34
C PHE A 267 9.87 13.04 -0.41
N PRO A 268 10.12 14.10 0.39
CA PRO A 268 9.40 15.38 0.41
C PRO A 268 9.82 16.33 -0.72
N VAL A 269 8.87 17.17 -1.15
CA VAL A 269 9.05 18.11 -2.26
C VAL A 269 8.76 19.54 -1.82
N ARG A 270 9.48 20.49 -2.42
CA ARG A 270 9.16 21.92 -2.36
C ARG A 270 8.55 22.35 -3.69
N ILE A 271 7.46 23.09 -3.60
CA ILE A 271 6.79 23.70 -4.75
C ILE A 271 6.95 25.21 -4.64
N GLU A 272 7.30 25.83 -5.78
CA GLU A 272 7.35 27.27 -5.97
C GLU A 272 6.51 27.60 -7.21
N CYS A 273 5.44 28.37 -7.04
CA CYS A 273 4.52 28.78 -8.10
C CYS A 273 4.63 30.28 -8.34
N SER A 274 4.74 30.71 -9.59
CA SER A 274 4.67 32.14 -9.92
C SER A 274 3.25 32.70 -9.85
N GLY A 275 2.22 31.85 -9.90
CA GLY A 275 0.81 32.24 -10.09
C GLY A 275 0.47 32.67 -11.51
N VAL A 276 1.48 33.00 -12.33
CA VAL A 276 1.33 33.28 -13.76
C VAL A 276 1.15 31.98 -14.54
N LEU A 277 -0.09 31.71 -14.96
CA LEU A 277 -0.44 30.54 -15.76
C LEU A 277 -0.40 30.83 -17.27
N PRO A 278 -0.10 29.83 -18.12
CA PRO A 278 -0.23 29.97 -19.57
C PRO A 278 -1.70 30.03 -19.99
N GLY A 279 -1.99 30.63 -21.14
CA GLY A 279 -3.35 30.58 -21.72
C GLY A 279 -3.75 29.19 -22.23
N LYS A 280 -2.78 28.36 -22.60
CA LYS A 280 -2.96 26.95 -22.99
C LYS A 280 -1.81 26.10 -22.46
N VAL A 281 -2.12 24.91 -21.97
CA VAL A 281 -1.13 23.87 -21.62
C VAL A 281 -1.53 22.55 -22.27
N VAL A 282 -0.54 21.78 -22.71
CA VAL A 282 -0.73 20.42 -23.24
C VAL A 282 -0.17 19.43 -22.23
N PHE A 283 -0.99 18.47 -21.82
CA PHE A 283 -0.55 17.39 -20.95
C PHE A 283 0.23 16.35 -21.76
N PRO A 284 1.43 15.95 -21.30
CA PRO A 284 2.18 14.88 -21.95
C PRO A 284 1.55 13.51 -21.64
N ALA A 285 1.84 12.52 -22.49
CA ALA A 285 1.27 11.17 -22.37
C ALA A 285 1.67 10.45 -21.07
N ASP A 286 2.82 10.80 -20.49
CA ASP A 286 3.35 10.23 -19.25
C ASP A 286 2.94 11.03 -17.99
N ALA A 287 2.15 12.11 -18.13
CA ALA A 287 1.61 12.80 -16.96
C ALA A 287 0.58 11.91 -16.24
N PRO A 288 0.65 11.81 -14.89
CA PRO A 288 -0.37 11.11 -14.12
C PRO A 288 -1.76 11.70 -14.36
N VAL A 289 -2.77 10.87 -14.54
CA VAL A 289 -4.15 11.32 -14.70
C VAL A 289 -4.63 12.12 -13.49
N GLU A 290 -4.15 11.75 -12.30
CA GLU A 290 -4.43 12.42 -11.04
C GLU A 290 -3.97 13.88 -11.00
N LEU A 291 -2.86 14.20 -11.69
CA LEU A 291 -2.37 15.57 -11.83
C LEU A 291 -3.33 16.40 -12.67
N ALA A 292 -3.81 15.85 -13.78
CA ALA A 292 -4.81 16.51 -14.62
C ALA A 292 -6.12 16.73 -13.87
N GLU A 293 -6.61 15.73 -13.13
CA GLU A 293 -7.81 15.85 -12.30
C GLU A 293 -7.70 16.97 -11.26
N GLY A 294 -6.57 17.07 -10.55
CA GLY A 294 -6.31 18.12 -9.57
C GLY A 294 -6.29 19.53 -10.18
N ILE A 295 -5.69 19.69 -11.36
CA ILE A 295 -5.66 20.96 -12.09
C ILE A 295 -7.05 21.31 -12.63
N MET A 296 -7.78 20.35 -13.20
CA MET A 296 -9.14 20.54 -13.69
C MET A 296 -10.08 21.04 -12.58
N LEU A 297 -10.00 20.46 -11.38
CA LEU A 297 -10.81 20.90 -10.23
C LEU A 297 -10.49 22.34 -9.80
N ALA A 298 -9.23 22.75 -9.87
CA ALA A 298 -8.81 24.08 -9.45
C ALA A 298 -9.00 25.16 -10.55
N ALA A 299 -9.08 24.76 -11.82
CA ALA A 299 -9.08 25.65 -12.98
C ALA A 299 -10.15 26.77 -12.93
N PRO A 300 -11.40 26.52 -12.51
CA PRO A 300 -12.40 27.59 -12.39
C PRO A 300 -12.04 28.70 -11.40
N SER A 301 -11.14 28.41 -10.44
CA SER A 301 -10.71 29.35 -9.39
C SER A 301 -9.49 30.18 -9.76
N TYR A 302 -8.91 29.97 -10.95
CA TYR A 302 -7.77 30.74 -11.42
C TYR A 302 -8.18 32.14 -11.87
N GLU A 303 -7.28 33.11 -11.74
CA GLU A 303 -7.57 34.52 -12.06
C GLU A 303 -7.80 34.76 -13.56
N ARG A 304 -7.31 33.87 -14.42
CA ARG A 304 -7.37 33.99 -15.88
C ARG A 304 -7.85 32.69 -16.50
N ALA A 305 -8.48 32.82 -17.66
CA ALA A 305 -8.89 31.68 -18.47
C ALA A 305 -7.68 30.80 -18.82
N ILE A 306 -7.91 29.49 -18.83
CA ILE A 306 -6.90 28.50 -19.18
C ILE A 306 -7.51 27.43 -20.08
N THR A 307 -6.74 27.01 -21.08
CA THR A 307 -7.06 25.87 -21.93
C THR A 307 -6.19 24.68 -21.56
N LEU A 308 -6.81 23.56 -21.21
CA LEU A 308 -6.13 22.29 -20.92
C LEU A 308 -6.33 21.33 -22.09
N ASP A 309 -5.24 20.90 -22.72
CA ASP A 309 -5.26 19.94 -23.82
C ASP A 309 -4.77 18.59 -23.33
N LEU A 310 -5.69 17.63 -23.20
CA LEU A 310 -5.42 16.29 -22.68
C LEU A 310 -5.31 15.26 -23.81
N SER A 311 -5.23 15.68 -25.08
CA SER A 311 -5.31 14.78 -26.24
C SER A 311 -4.24 13.70 -26.25
N ALA A 312 -3.05 13.97 -25.70
CA ALA A 312 -1.96 13.00 -25.62
C ALA A 312 -2.08 12.02 -24.45
N MET A 313 -2.98 12.26 -23.48
CA MET A 313 -3.13 11.41 -22.30
C MET A 313 -3.98 10.15 -22.62
N PRO A 314 -3.46 8.94 -22.35
CA PRO A 314 -4.24 7.71 -22.52
C PRO A 314 -5.52 7.71 -21.66
N GLU A 315 -5.43 8.18 -20.42
CA GLU A 315 -6.52 8.13 -19.43
C GLU A 315 -7.42 9.38 -19.40
N ARG A 316 -7.35 10.25 -20.42
CA ARG A 316 -8.16 11.50 -20.45
C ARG A 316 -9.66 11.27 -20.29
N ALA A 317 -10.19 10.19 -20.86
CA ALA A 317 -11.60 9.83 -20.75
C ALA A 317 -12.00 9.59 -19.28
N LEU A 318 -11.10 9.03 -18.47
CA LEU A 318 -11.33 8.79 -17.05
C LEU A 318 -11.36 10.10 -16.26
N ALA A 319 -10.41 11.00 -16.52
CA ALA A 319 -10.41 12.34 -15.93
C ALA A 319 -11.70 13.11 -16.24
N PHE A 320 -12.16 13.07 -17.51
CA PHE A 320 -13.40 13.71 -17.91
C PHE A 320 -14.62 13.12 -17.19
N ALA A 321 -14.73 11.79 -17.16
CA ALA A 321 -15.87 11.09 -16.58
C ALA A 321 -15.98 11.29 -15.05
N ARG A 322 -14.86 11.52 -14.36
CA ARG A 322 -14.83 11.77 -12.91
C ARG A 322 -15.04 13.24 -12.56
N ILE A 323 -14.38 14.16 -13.27
CA ILE A 323 -14.24 15.55 -12.82
C ILE A 323 -15.27 16.49 -13.47
N LEU A 324 -15.61 16.31 -14.75
CA LEU A 324 -16.57 17.20 -15.41
C LEU A 324 -17.96 17.15 -14.77
N PRO A 325 -18.52 15.99 -14.34
CA PRO A 325 -19.80 15.97 -13.64
C PRO A 325 -19.79 16.79 -12.34
N VAL A 326 -18.67 16.75 -11.59
CA VAL A 326 -18.50 17.55 -10.36
C VAL A 326 -18.49 19.05 -10.70
N LEU A 327 -17.69 19.45 -11.69
CA LEU A 327 -17.58 20.85 -12.11
C LEU A 327 -18.90 21.40 -12.68
N ASN A 328 -19.60 20.61 -13.51
CA ASN A 328 -20.90 20.97 -14.05
C ASN A 328 -21.95 21.13 -12.95
N ALA A 329 -21.98 20.20 -11.98
CA ALA A 329 -22.88 20.30 -10.83
C ALA A 329 -22.55 21.50 -9.92
N ALA A 330 -21.29 21.95 -9.89
CA ALA A 330 -20.85 23.15 -9.19
C ALA A 330 -21.06 24.45 -10.01
N GLY A 331 -21.57 24.37 -11.24
CA GLY A 331 -21.81 25.52 -12.11
C GLY A 331 -20.54 26.12 -12.75
N ALA A 332 -19.48 25.33 -12.93
CA ALA A 332 -18.25 25.79 -13.58
C ALA A 332 -18.49 26.15 -15.05
N ASP A 333 -17.89 27.27 -15.50
CA ASP A 333 -17.83 27.61 -16.93
C ASP A 333 -16.67 26.85 -17.59
N VAL A 334 -16.98 25.64 -18.06
CA VAL A 334 -16.09 24.78 -18.82
C VAL A 334 -16.73 24.43 -20.16
N ARG A 335 -15.99 24.67 -21.24
CA ARG A 335 -16.35 24.21 -22.59
C ARG A 335 -15.40 23.11 -23.02
N ARG A 336 -15.94 22.04 -23.57
CA ARG A 336 -15.17 20.90 -24.07
C ARG A 336 -15.25 20.83 -25.59
N GLU A 337 -14.09 20.84 -26.23
CA GLU A 337 -13.90 20.64 -27.67
C GLU A 337 -13.04 19.40 -27.88
N GLY A 338 -13.68 18.23 -28.04
CA GLY A 338 -12.98 16.94 -28.09
C GLY A 338 -12.25 16.65 -26.78
N ASP A 339 -10.91 16.65 -26.83
CA ASP A 339 -10.02 16.38 -25.69
C ASP A 339 -9.39 17.66 -25.12
N VAL A 340 -9.88 18.83 -25.56
CA VAL A 340 -9.45 20.15 -25.11
C VAL A 340 -10.56 20.77 -24.25
N LEU A 341 -10.17 21.27 -23.08
CA LEU A 341 -11.05 21.92 -22.12
C LEU A 341 -10.70 23.40 -22.00
N HIS A 342 -11.69 24.28 -22.15
CA HIS A 342 -11.57 25.71 -21.97
C HIS A 342 -12.28 26.13 -20.69
N PHE A 343 -11.53 26.65 -19.74
CA PHE A 343 -12.04 27.13 -18.45
C PHE A 343 -12.08 28.65 -18.42
N GLN A 344 -13.20 29.21 -17.98
CA GLN A 344 -13.30 30.62 -17.60
C GLN A 344 -13.30 30.75 -16.07
N PRO A 345 -12.64 31.79 -15.52
CA PRO A 345 -12.78 32.13 -14.11
C PRO A 345 -14.25 32.34 -13.76
N CYS A 346 -14.75 31.62 -12.75
CA CYS A 346 -16.14 31.74 -12.33
C CYS A 346 -16.31 31.41 -10.85
N ALA A 347 -17.37 31.96 -10.26
CA ALA A 347 -17.79 31.57 -8.92
C ALA A 347 -18.55 30.24 -9.01
N LEU A 348 -18.08 29.25 -8.26
CA LEU A 348 -18.77 27.96 -8.14
C LEU A 348 -19.86 28.03 -7.08
N SER A 349 -20.93 27.26 -7.27
CA SER A 349 -21.99 27.05 -6.29
C SER A 349 -21.96 25.60 -5.81
N ILE A 350 -21.56 25.38 -4.57
CA ILE A 350 -21.38 24.02 -4.04
C ILE A 350 -22.73 23.50 -3.52
N PRO A 351 -23.22 22.36 -4.02
CA PRO A 351 -24.43 21.76 -3.49
C PRO A 351 -24.23 21.38 -2.02
N SER A 352 -25.24 21.62 -1.18
CA SER A 352 -25.16 21.30 0.25
C SER A 352 -24.99 19.80 0.51
N GLU A 353 -25.62 18.96 -0.30
CA GLU A 353 -25.52 17.50 -0.26
C GLU A 353 -25.35 16.94 -1.68
N PRO A 354 -24.11 16.80 -2.20
CA PRO A 354 -23.87 16.22 -3.50
C PRO A 354 -24.20 14.72 -3.53
N THR A 355 -24.78 14.26 -4.64
CA THR A 355 -24.96 12.83 -4.90
C THR A 355 -23.65 12.21 -5.38
N LEU A 356 -23.27 11.07 -4.80
CA LEU A 356 -22.07 10.33 -5.19
C LEU A 356 -22.44 8.96 -5.81
N PRO A 357 -21.77 8.56 -6.89
CA PRO A 357 -21.88 7.19 -7.39
C PRO A 357 -21.20 6.23 -6.40
N VAL A 358 -21.46 4.94 -6.62
CA VAL A 358 -20.77 3.84 -5.93
C VAL A 358 -19.27 3.92 -6.18
N GLU A 359 -18.46 3.50 -5.20
CA GLU A 359 -17.02 3.21 -5.37
C GLU A 359 -16.87 1.89 -6.14
N PRO A 360 -16.58 1.94 -7.45
CA PRO A 360 -16.75 0.76 -8.29
C PRO A 360 -15.73 -0.34 -7.96
N GLU A 361 -14.49 0.00 -7.57
CA GLU A 361 -13.47 -0.98 -7.19
C GLU A 361 -13.99 -1.89 -6.06
N LEU A 362 -14.34 -1.27 -4.93
CA LEU A 362 -14.84 -1.98 -3.76
C LEU A 362 -16.14 -2.73 -4.07
N ALA A 363 -17.05 -2.14 -4.86
CA ALA A 363 -18.29 -2.80 -5.22
C ALA A 363 -18.09 -4.06 -6.06
N VAL A 364 -17.17 -4.05 -7.04
CA VAL A 364 -16.82 -5.25 -7.83
C VAL A 364 -16.29 -6.36 -6.93
N PHE A 365 -15.39 -6.05 -5.99
CA PHE A 365 -14.88 -7.02 -5.03
C PHE A 365 -15.97 -7.57 -4.10
N LEU A 366 -16.86 -6.72 -3.57
CA LEU A 366 -17.99 -7.17 -2.74
C LEU A 366 -18.97 -8.05 -3.53
N MET A 367 -19.27 -7.70 -4.77
CA MET A 367 -20.09 -8.52 -5.66
C MET A 367 -19.45 -9.87 -5.97
N GLY A 368 -18.11 -9.95 -5.94
CA GLY A 368 -17.35 -11.19 -6.01
C GLY A 368 -17.74 -12.23 -4.95
N LEU A 369 -18.36 -11.83 -3.84
CA LEU A 369 -18.91 -12.77 -2.84
C LEU A 369 -20.01 -13.66 -3.42
N ALA A 370 -20.79 -13.18 -4.40
CA ALA A 370 -21.86 -13.96 -5.01
C ALA A 370 -21.31 -15.20 -5.76
N PRO A 371 -20.39 -15.10 -6.73
CA PRO A 371 -19.74 -16.29 -7.27
C PRO A 371 -18.86 -17.01 -6.26
N ALA A 372 -18.30 -16.32 -5.26
CA ALA A 372 -17.50 -16.99 -4.24
C ALA A 372 -18.33 -17.94 -3.35
N LEU A 373 -19.54 -17.59 -2.92
CA LEU A 373 -20.32 -18.40 -1.96
C LEU A 373 -21.65 -18.93 -2.53
N GLY A 374 -22.02 -18.53 -3.74
CA GLY A 374 -23.42 -18.60 -4.19
C GLY A 374 -24.28 -17.57 -3.45
N GLY A 375 -25.54 -17.41 -3.86
CA GLY A 375 -26.47 -16.46 -3.25
C GLY A 375 -26.53 -15.10 -3.98
N GLU A 376 -26.72 -14.02 -3.23
CA GLU A 376 -26.93 -12.67 -3.76
C GLU A 376 -26.19 -11.58 -2.99
N VAL A 377 -25.69 -10.60 -3.74
CA VAL A 377 -25.12 -9.34 -3.24
C VAL A 377 -25.87 -8.18 -3.89
N ARG A 378 -26.49 -7.35 -3.06
CA ARG A 378 -27.27 -6.18 -3.43
C ARG A 378 -26.63 -4.94 -2.82
N LEU A 379 -26.24 -3.99 -3.68
CA LEU A 379 -25.58 -2.75 -3.30
C LEU A 379 -26.43 -1.56 -3.77
N GLU A 380 -26.91 -0.73 -2.85
CA GLU A 380 -27.73 0.44 -3.18
C GLU A 380 -26.84 1.61 -3.62
N GLY A 381 -27.05 2.10 -4.83
CA GLY A 381 -26.38 3.27 -5.38
C GLY A 381 -26.34 3.27 -6.90
N GLN A 382 -25.93 4.41 -7.45
CA GLN A 382 -25.79 4.56 -8.89
C GLN A 382 -24.42 4.04 -9.34
N TRP A 383 -24.42 3.09 -10.28
CA TRP A 383 -23.19 2.63 -10.92
C TRP A 383 -22.58 3.76 -11.78
N PRO A 384 -21.28 4.06 -11.65
CA PRO A 384 -20.65 5.09 -12.46
C PRO A 384 -20.39 4.63 -13.90
N THR A 385 -20.59 5.54 -14.85
CA THR A 385 -20.27 5.36 -16.28
C THR A 385 -18.83 5.78 -16.60
N TRP A 386 -17.86 5.28 -15.82
CA TRP A 386 -16.45 5.58 -16.01
C TRP A 386 -15.75 4.52 -16.87
N PRO A 387 -14.69 4.88 -17.61
CA PRO A 387 -13.86 3.88 -18.29
C PRO A 387 -13.41 2.76 -17.33
N GLY A 388 -13.54 1.52 -17.77
CA GLY A 388 -13.16 0.32 -17.00
C GLY A 388 -14.21 -0.20 -16.01
N THR A 389 -15.30 0.52 -15.72
CA THR A 389 -16.30 0.02 -14.76
C THR A 389 -17.10 -1.16 -15.31
N GLU A 390 -17.45 -1.12 -16.59
CA GLU A 390 -18.13 -2.25 -17.25
C GLU A 390 -17.25 -3.49 -17.31
N ALA A 391 -15.94 -3.33 -17.52
CA ALA A 391 -14.97 -4.43 -17.53
C ALA A 391 -14.99 -5.23 -16.21
N GLY A 392 -15.19 -4.57 -15.06
CA GLY A 392 -15.35 -5.25 -13.78
C GLY A 392 -16.65 -6.05 -13.67
N LEU A 393 -17.76 -5.54 -14.22
CA LEU A 393 -19.03 -6.26 -14.28
C LEU A 393 -18.94 -7.45 -15.25
N ASP A 394 -18.30 -7.27 -16.40
CA ASP A 394 -18.04 -8.33 -17.38
C ASP A 394 -17.20 -9.46 -16.78
N LEU A 395 -16.18 -9.12 -15.98
CA LEU A 395 -15.39 -10.11 -15.27
C LEU A 395 -16.26 -10.99 -14.33
N LEU A 396 -17.23 -10.39 -13.63
CA LEU A 396 -18.18 -11.13 -12.80
C LEU A 396 -19.17 -11.95 -13.65
N ARG A 397 -19.63 -11.43 -14.79
CA ARG A 397 -20.52 -12.17 -15.71
C ARG A 397 -19.85 -13.41 -16.30
N GLN A 398 -18.53 -13.37 -16.52
CA GLN A 398 -17.76 -14.54 -16.98
C GLN A 398 -17.82 -15.72 -15.99
N THR A 399 -18.14 -15.50 -14.72
CA THR A 399 -18.31 -16.58 -13.73
C THR A 399 -19.68 -17.27 -13.83
N GLY A 400 -20.54 -16.85 -14.76
CA GLY A 400 -21.94 -17.24 -14.85
C GLY A 400 -22.86 -16.53 -13.84
N ALA A 401 -22.34 -15.54 -13.08
CA ALA A 401 -23.15 -14.71 -12.21
C ALA A 401 -24.07 -13.82 -13.04
N LYS A 402 -25.33 -13.68 -12.61
CA LYS A 402 -26.26 -12.70 -13.16
C LYS A 402 -25.99 -11.35 -12.50
N VAL A 403 -25.50 -10.38 -13.28
CA VAL A 403 -25.18 -9.02 -12.83
C VAL A 403 -26.15 -8.03 -13.47
N GLU A 404 -26.92 -7.32 -12.65
CA GLU A 404 -27.91 -6.34 -13.08
C GLU A 404 -27.61 -4.98 -12.43
N CYS A 405 -27.61 -3.92 -13.25
CA CYS A 405 -27.45 -2.54 -12.78
C CYS A 405 -28.71 -1.76 -13.14
N SER A 406 -29.28 -1.08 -12.15
CA SER A 406 -30.36 -0.11 -12.33
C SER A 406 -29.86 1.30 -12.02
N ALA A 407 -30.75 2.29 -12.05
CA ALA A 407 -30.40 3.67 -11.68
C ALA A 407 -30.01 3.81 -10.19
N THR A 408 -30.44 2.89 -9.33
CA THR A 408 -30.32 3.02 -7.86
C THR A 408 -29.73 1.80 -7.17
N GLU A 409 -29.44 0.73 -7.89
CA GLU A 409 -29.02 -0.54 -7.31
C GLU A 409 -28.16 -1.35 -8.29
N ILE A 410 -27.19 -2.09 -7.73
CA ILE A 410 -26.44 -3.13 -8.41
C ILE A 410 -26.67 -4.46 -7.70
N LEU A 411 -27.01 -5.50 -8.48
CA LEU A 411 -27.29 -6.85 -8.00
C LEU A 411 -26.36 -7.84 -8.70
N ALA A 412 -25.66 -8.67 -7.93
CA ALA A 412 -24.97 -9.86 -8.40
C ALA A 412 -25.61 -11.10 -7.77
N ARG A 413 -25.97 -12.09 -8.59
CA ARG A 413 -26.60 -13.35 -8.14
C ARG A 413 -25.92 -14.54 -8.77
N SER A 414 -25.56 -15.52 -7.95
CA SER A 414 -25.04 -16.82 -8.40
C SER A 414 -25.85 -17.94 -7.76
N LEU A 415 -26.37 -18.86 -8.56
CA LEU A 415 -27.18 -19.98 -8.05
C LEU A 415 -26.36 -20.98 -7.23
N LYS A 416 -25.08 -21.13 -7.60
CA LYS A 416 -24.11 -22.00 -6.94
C LYS A 416 -22.78 -21.26 -6.84
N PRO A 417 -21.91 -21.64 -5.88
CA PRO A 417 -20.53 -21.20 -5.90
C PRO A 417 -19.85 -21.54 -7.23
N LEU A 418 -18.94 -20.68 -7.67
CA LEU A 418 -18.13 -20.85 -8.87
C LEU A 418 -17.38 -22.18 -8.83
N ALA A 419 -17.63 -23.05 -9.80
CA ALA A 419 -16.97 -24.35 -9.94
C ALA A 419 -16.03 -24.40 -11.16
N GLU A 420 -16.39 -23.71 -12.25
CA GLU A 420 -15.65 -23.69 -13.51
C GLU A 420 -15.69 -22.30 -14.13
N LEU A 421 -14.59 -21.90 -14.76
CA LEU A 421 -14.51 -20.71 -15.59
C LEU A 421 -14.57 -21.10 -17.08
N PRO A 422 -15.02 -20.19 -17.96
CA PRO A 422 -15.00 -20.46 -19.40
C PRO A 422 -13.56 -20.68 -19.88
N ALA A 423 -13.37 -21.54 -20.88
CA ALA A 423 -12.05 -21.78 -21.47
C ALA A 423 -11.39 -20.50 -22.03
N ALA A 424 -12.21 -19.50 -22.40
CA ALA A 424 -11.78 -18.18 -22.87
C ALA A 424 -11.77 -17.11 -21.76
N PHE A 425 -11.64 -17.51 -20.48
CA PHE A 425 -11.53 -16.56 -19.37
C PHE A 425 -10.34 -15.61 -19.58
N ALA A 426 -10.61 -14.32 -19.63
CA ALA A 426 -9.62 -13.29 -19.93
C ALA A 426 -9.94 -11.99 -19.20
N LEU A 427 -8.91 -11.19 -18.96
CA LEU A 427 -9.08 -9.82 -18.46
C LEU A 427 -9.87 -9.01 -19.53
N PRO A 428 -11.03 -8.44 -19.20
CA PRO A 428 -11.75 -7.59 -20.13
C PRO A 428 -10.92 -6.35 -20.49
N GLU A 429 -11.09 -5.86 -21.72
CA GLU A 429 -10.38 -4.68 -22.19
C GLU A 429 -10.71 -3.46 -21.32
N GLY A 430 -9.66 -2.71 -20.94
CA GLY A 430 -9.82 -1.53 -20.09
C GLY A 430 -10.06 -1.82 -18.60
N LEU A 431 -9.94 -3.07 -18.14
CA LEU A 431 -9.97 -3.39 -16.71
C LEU A 431 -8.83 -2.68 -15.97
N PRO A 432 -9.11 -1.89 -14.92
CA PRO A 432 -8.08 -1.24 -14.13
C PRO A 432 -7.12 -2.25 -13.50
N ALA A 433 -5.83 -1.89 -13.43
CA ALA A 433 -4.79 -2.78 -12.88
C ALA A 433 -5.12 -3.20 -11.43
N SER A 434 -5.59 -2.27 -10.61
CA SER A 434 -5.95 -2.56 -9.21
C SER A 434 -7.14 -3.52 -9.05
N TRP A 435 -7.88 -3.84 -10.11
CA TRP A 435 -9.01 -4.79 -10.08
C TRP A 435 -8.60 -6.19 -10.53
N ARG A 436 -7.43 -6.34 -11.16
CA ARG A 436 -6.88 -7.63 -11.61
C ARG A 436 -6.75 -8.68 -10.51
N PRO A 437 -6.49 -8.34 -9.23
CA PRO A 437 -6.50 -9.33 -8.15
C PRO A 437 -7.82 -10.10 -8.05
N LEU A 438 -8.95 -9.51 -8.46
CA LEU A 438 -10.21 -10.25 -8.52
C LEU A 438 -10.15 -11.39 -9.55
N ALA A 439 -9.59 -11.15 -10.73
CA ALA A 439 -9.47 -12.20 -11.75
C ALA A 439 -8.60 -13.36 -11.27
N VAL A 440 -7.51 -13.06 -10.56
CA VAL A 440 -6.65 -14.06 -9.92
C VAL A 440 -7.43 -14.84 -8.85
N ALA A 441 -8.21 -14.15 -8.01
CA ALA A 441 -9.06 -14.80 -7.02
C ALA A 441 -10.11 -15.73 -7.66
N LEU A 442 -10.73 -15.33 -8.78
CA LEU A 442 -11.69 -16.15 -9.51
C LEU A 442 -11.03 -17.46 -10.00
N SER A 443 -9.87 -17.38 -10.66
CA SER A 443 -9.11 -18.56 -11.09
C SER A 443 -8.70 -19.45 -9.92
N THR A 444 -8.23 -18.85 -8.82
CA THR A 444 -7.86 -19.56 -7.60
C THR A 444 -9.04 -20.28 -6.98
N MET A 445 -10.22 -19.64 -6.89
CA MET A 445 -11.44 -20.27 -6.37
C MET A 445 -11.87 -21.49 -7.20
N THR A 446 -11.77 -21.39 -8.53
CA THR A 446 -12.04 -22.50 -9.44
C THR A 446 -11.09 -23.67 -9.18
N ALA A 447 -9.78 -23.41 -9.08
CA ALA A 447 -8.78 -24.44 -8.80
C ALA A 447 -8.98 -25.11 -7.43
N LEU A 448 -9.26 -24.33 -6.39
CA LEU A 448 -9.50 -24.85 -5.03
C LEU A 448 -10.71 -25.77 -4.93
N ARG A 449 -11.65 -25.65 -5.87
CA ARG A 449 -12.85 -26.51 -5.98
C ARG A 449 -12.67 -27.69 -6.93
N GLY A 450 -11.45 -27.91 -7.42
CA GLY A 450 -11.11 -29.01 -8.33
C GLY A 450 -11.45 -28.73 -9.80
N GLY A 451 -11.87 -27.50 -10.13
CA GLY A 451 -12.06 -27.07 -11.52
C GLY A 451 -10.72 -26.81 -12.20
N ARG A 452 -10.67 -27.02 -13.52
CA ARG A 452 -9.51 -26.62 -14.32
C ARG A 452 -9.48 -25.10 -14.44
N ALA A 453 -8.40 -24.47 -14.00
CA ALA A 453 -8.23 -23.02 -14.08
C ALA A 453 -6.85 -22.66 -14.64
N VAL A 454 -6.82 -21.58 -15.41
CA VAL A 454 -5.61 -20.90 -15.87
C VAL A 454 -5.68 -19.44 -15.41
N LEU A 455 -4.53 -18.80 -15.28
CA LEU A 455 -4.49 -17.36 -15.09
C LEU A 455 -4.72 -16.65 -16.42
N PRO A 456 -5.48 -15.54 -16.44
CA PRO A 456 -5.64 -14.76 -17.65
C PRO A 456 -4.33 -14.04 -18.01
N ALA A 457 -4.09 -13.83 -19.31
CA ALA A 457 -2.95 -13.04 -19.78
C ALA A 457 -3.05 -11.56 -19.33
N GLY A 458 -1.93 -10.83 -19.33
CA GLY A 458 -1.89 -9.41 -18.92
C GLY A 458 -1.52 -9.17 -17.45
N LEU A 459 -1.03 -10.21 -16.76
CA LEU A 459 -0.58 -10.18 -15.36
C LEU A 459 0.95 -10.13 -15.21
N GLU A 460 1.71 -9.95 -16.30
CA GLU A 460 3.17 -10.07 -16.33
C GLU A 460 3.86 -9.05 -15.42
N ALA A 461 3.29 -7.85 -15.27
CA ALA A 461 3.80 -6.82 -14.36
C ALA A 461 3.69 -7.20 -12.87
N GLU A 462 2.87 -8.20 -12.53
CA GLU A 462 2.53 -8.62 -11.17
C GLU A 462 2.99 -10.05 -10.88
N GLU A 463 3.79 -10.66 -11.76
CA GLU A 463 4.16 -12.09 -11.73
C GLU A 463 4.61 -12.58 -10.34
N ASN A 464 5.55 -11.86 -9.71
CA ASN A 464 6.05 -12.23 -8.37
C ASN A 464 4.96 -12.17 -7.28
N VAL A 465 4.04 -11.21 -7.38
CA VAL A 465 2.94 -11.05 -6.41
C VAL A 465 1.93 -12.16 -6.62
N VAL A 466 1.59 -12.46 -7.87
CA VAL A 466 0.70 -13.55 -8.27
C VAL A 466 1.26 -14.89 -7.78
N GLU A 467 2.54 -15.18 -8.02
CA GLU A 467 3.19 -16.40 -7.55
C GLU A 467 3.14 -16.51 -6.01
N SER A 468 3.50 -15.45 -5.30
CA SER A 468 3.43 -15.42 -3.84
C SER A 468 2.00 -15.61 -3.31
N TYR A 469 1.00 -15.02 -3.99
CA TYR A 469 -0.42 -15.17 -3.67
C TYR A 469 -0.89 -16.61 -3.89
N LEU A 470 -0.53 -17.24 -5.01
CA LEU A 470 -0.88 -18.63 -5.30
C LEU A 470 -0.28 -19.57 -4.26
N HIS A 471 1.00 -19.39 -3.91
CA HIS A 471 1.64 -20.20 -2.89
C HIS A 471 0.97 -20.03 -1.50
N ALA A 472 0.55 -18.80 -1.17
CA ALA A 472 -0.27 -18.53 0.01
C ALA A 472 -1.65 -19.19 -0.05
N ALA A 473 -2.23 -19.32 -1.24
CA ALA A 473 -3.46 -20.05 -1.49
C ALA A 473 -3.25 -21.58 -1.58
N GLY A 474 -2.01 -22.07 -1.55
CA GLY A 474 -1.68 -23.49 -1.70
C GLY A 474 -1.79 -24.02 -3.12
N LEU A 475 -1.59 -23.14 -4.10
CA LEU A 475 -1.57 -23.44 -5.52
C LEU A 475 -0.21 -23.10 -6.13
N ALA A 476 0.06 -23.69 -7.30
CA ALA A 476 1.16 -23.34 -8.18
C ALA A 476 0.71 -23.49 -9.64
N LEU A 477 1.52 -23.00 -10.58
CA LEU A 477 1.35 -23.24 -12.01
C LEU A 477 2.11 -24.50 -12.41
N ASP A 478 1.49 -25.38 -13.19
CA ASP A 478 2.19 -26.48 -13.87
C ASP A 478 2.89 -26.02 -15.16
N ALA A 479 3.55 -26.94 -15.87
CA ALA A 479 4.28 -26.65 -17.09
C ALA A 479 3.38 -26.17 -18.24
N GLU A 480 2.08 -26.49 -18.17
CA GLU A 480 1.05 -26.08 -19.11
C GLU A 480 0.34 -24.77 -18.68
N GLY A 481 0.76 -24.15 -17.57
CA GLY A 481 0.21 -22.91 -17.03
C GLY A 481 -1.15 -23.07 -16.35
N CYS A 482 -1.54 -24.31 -15.97
CA CYS A 482 -2.75 -24.58 -15.20
C CYS A 482 -2.47 -24.50 -13.70
N LEU A 483 -3.47 -24.04 -12.94
CA LEU A 483 -3.41 -23.99 -11.49
C LEU A 483 -3.59 -25.39 -10.90
N VAL A 484 -2.61 -25.82 -10.11
CA VAL A 484 -2.59 -27.13 -9.43
C VAL A 484 -2.34 -26.95 -7.94
N ALA A 485 -2.77 -27.94 -7.14
CA ALA A 485 -2.47 -27.96 -5.71
C ALA A 485 -0.95 -28.05 -5.50
N TRP A 486 -0.42 -27.11 -4.72
CA TRP A 486 1.00 -27.08 -4.37
C TRP A 486 1.34 -28.27 -3.46
N LYS A 487 2.38 -29.03 -3.80
CA LYS A 487 2.84 -30.17 -3.02
C LYS A 487 4.06 -29.75 -2.20
N PRO A 488 4.05 -29.91 -0.85
CA PRO A 488 5.21 -29.65 -0.02
C PRO A 488 6.35 -30.62 -0.40
N GLY A 489 7.31 -30.13 -1.17
CA GLY A 489 8.40 -30.93 -1.74
C GLY A 489 9.15 -30.23 -2.86
N ASP A 490 8.47 -29.34 -3.60
CA ASP A 490 9.06 -28.62 -4.73
C ASP A 490 10.05 -27.51 -4.31
N ASP A 491 9.95 -27.00 -3.07
CA ASP A 491 10.80 -25.91 -2.52
C ASP A 491 11.56 -26.27 -1.22
N MET A 492 11.74 -27.56 -0.91
CA MET A 492 12.42 -27.98 0.33
C MET A 492 13.92 -27.64 0.29
N GLU A 493 14.28 -26.41 0.66
CA GLU A 493 15.56 -26.16 1.34
C GLU A 493 15.41 -26.50 2.81
N GLU A 494 15.90 -27.70 3.13
CA GLU A 494 16.07 -28.20 4.48
C GLU A 494 17.04 -27.29 5.25
N ALA A 495 16.55 -26.54 6.24
CA ALA A 495 17.42 -25.82 7.15
C ALA A 495 17.88 -26.79 8.26
N GLU A 496 19.14 -27.20 8.24
CA GLU A 496 19.76 -27.92 9.36
C GLU A 496 19.98 -26.96 10.54
N GLU A 497 19.14 -27.03 11.56
CA GLU A 497 19.41 -26.45 12.89
C GLU A 497 19.96 -27.54 13.82
N GLN A 498 20.85 -27.16 14.74
CA GLN A 498 21.37 -28.04 15.79
C GLN A 498 20.68 -27.72 17.12
N ASP A 499 20.30 -28.73 17.89
CA ASP A 499 19.82 -28.53 19.28
C ASP A 499 20.95 -28.08 20.22
N GLU A 500 20.62 -27.78 21.48
CA GLU A 500 21.57 -27.37 22.52
C GLU A 500 22.66 -28.43 22.77
N GLU A 501 22.47 -29.67 22.33
CA GLU A 501 23.44 -30.77 22.40
C GLU A 501 24.17 -31.03 21.07
N GLY A 502 24.00 -30.16 20.07
CA GLY A 502 24.70 -30.23 18.78
C GLY A 502 24.16 -31.30 17.82
N ARG A 503 23.00 -31.90 18.09
CA ARG A 503 22.36 -32.88 17.21
C ARG A 503 21.56 -32.17 16.12
N PRO A 504 21.63 -32.61 14.85
CA PRO A 504 20.84 -32.04 13.77
C PRO A 504 19.35 -32.30 14.02
N VAL A 505 18.60 -31.24 14.29
CA VAL A 505 17.14 -31.29 14.40
C VAL A 505 16.55 -30.82 13.08
N ARG A 506 15.93 -31.74 12.36
CA ARG A 506 15.15 -31.44 11.15
C ARG A 506 13.82 -30.84 11.56
N LYS A 507 13.69 -29.51 11.52
CA LYS A 507 12.38 -28.85 11.61
C LYS A 507 11.89 -28.53 10.20
N PRO A 508 10.72 -29.01 9.78
CA PRO A 508 10.13 -28.54 8.52
C PRO A 508 9.91 -27.03 8.61
N ARG A 509 10.36 -26.26 7.61
CA ARG A 509 9.96 -24.86 7.49
C ARG A 509 8.43 -24.84 7.34
N PRO A 510 7.69 -24.11 8.18
CA PRO A 510 6.24 -24.00 8.02
C PRO A 510 5.94 -23.39 6.65
N ALA A 511 5.05 -24.01 5.88
CA ALA A 511 4.56 -23.46 4.62
C ALA A 511 4.06 -22.01 4.81
N LEU A 512 4.11 -21.18 3.76
CA LEU A 512 3.66 -19.79 3.82
C LEU A 512 2.21 -19.68 4.35
N GLN A 513 1.37 -20.65 4.01
CA GLN A 513 0.03 -20.86 4.58
C GLN A 513 -0.03 -20.84 6.12
N ALA A 514 0.98 -21.42 6.78
CA ALA A 514 1.04 -21.50 8.24
C ALA A 514 1.46 -20.18 8.90
N ARG A 515 2.28 -19.36 8.22
CA ARG A 515 2.87 -18.10 8.71
C ARG A 515 2.01 -16.86 8.43
N GLY A 516 1.15 -16.93 7.42
CA GLY A 516 0.37 -15.79 6.95
C GLY A 516 1.07 -15.06 5.81
N TRP A 517 0.29 -14.69 4.80
CA TRP A 517 0.73 -13.90 3.67
C TRP A 517 0.55 -12.43 3.94
N ASN A 518 1.52 -11.60 3.55
CA ASN A 518 1.37 -10.16 3.61
C ASN A 518 0.92 -9.68 2.24
N ALA A 519 -0.33 -9.19 2.15
CA ALA A 519 -0.83 -8.62 0.92
C ALA A 519 -0.09 -7.31 0.61
N PRO A 520 0.32 -7.07 -0.65
CA PRO A 520 1.00 -5.82 -1.02
C PRO A 520 0.10 -4.58 -0.90
N ASP A 521 -1.21 -4.76 -1.11
CA ASP A 521 -2.22 -3.69 -1.03
C ASP A 521 -3.59 -4.26 -0.64
N ALA A 522 -4.58 -3.37 -0.53
CA ALA A 522 -5.93 -3.73 -0.14
C ALA A 522 -6.67 -4.64 -1.15
N PRO A 523 -6.68 -4.37 -2.48
CA PRO A 523 -7.26 -5.28 -3.47
C PRO A 523 -6.77 -6.73 -3.35
N TRP A 524 -5.47 -6.93 -3.15
CA TRP A 524 -4.90 -8.26 -2.96
C TRP A 524 -5.34 -8.95 -1.66
N ALA A 525 -5.52 -8.19 -0.57
CA ALA A 525 -6.08 -8.74 0.67
C ALA A 525 -7.55 -9.19 0.50
N VAL A 526 -8.37 -8.42 -0.24
CA VAL A 526 -9.75 -8.82 -0.55
C VAL A 526 -9.78 -10.03 -1.48
N ALA A 527 -8.90 -10.08 -2.48
CA ALA A 527 -8.74 -11.24 -3.36
C ALA A 527 -8.43 -12.53 -2.58
N LEU A 528 -7.56 -12.47 -1.56
CA LEU A 528 -7.29 -13.63 -0.70
C LEU A 528 -8.51 -14.01 0.16
N ALA A 529 -9.23 -13.00 0.67
CA ALA A 529 -10.47 -13.22 1.43
C ALA A 529 -11.57 -13.88 0.59
N LEU A 530 -11.70 -13.52 -0.70
CA LEU A 530 -12.59 -14.17 -1.65
C LEU A 530 -12.16 -15.61 -1.93
N ALA A 531 -10.86 -15.84 -2.18
CA ALA A 531 -10.34 -17.19 -2.36
C ALA A 531 -10.61 -18.10 -1.15
N ALA A 532 -10.52 -17.57 0.07
CA ALA A 532 -10.79 -18.33 1.30
C ALA A 532 -12.23 -18.87 1.34
N CYS A 533 -13.20 -18.19 0.71
CA CYS A 533 -14.57 -18.68 0.58
C CYS A 533 -14.67 -19.99 -0.21
N ALA A 534 -13.67 -20.33 -1.04
CA ALA A 534 -13.65 -21.60 -1.77
C ALA A 534 -13.11 -22.79 -0.98
N ARG A 535 -12.31 -22.55 0.07
CA ARG A 535 -11.66 -23.62 0.87
C ARG A 535 -12.42 -23.99 2.15
N GLY A 536 -13.32 -23.13 2.64
CA GLY A 536 -14.11 -23.37 3.85
C GLY A 536 -13.28 -23.38 5.15
N LYS A 537 -13.88 -23.77 6.27
CA LYS A 537 -13.31 -23.63 7.64
C LYS A 537 -12.12 -24.53 7.97
N GLN A 538 -11.82 -25.54 7.16
CA GLN A 538 -10.93 -26.64 7.57
C GLN A 538 -9.42 -26.33 7.40
N GLU A 539 -9.04 -25.36 6.56
CA GLU A 539 -7.65 -24.95 6.35
C GLU A 539 -7.59 -23.45 5.98
N GLY A 540 -7.78 -22.58 6.98
CA GLY A 540 -7.91 -21.14 6.76
C GLY A 540 -6.63 -20.52 6.19
N PHE A 541 -6.79 -19.74 5.11
CA PHE A 541 -5.74 -18.84 4.67
C PHE A 541 -5.43 -17.84 5.79
N LYS A 542 -4.18 -17.45 5.90
CA LYS A 542 -3.74 -16.51 6.94
C LYS A 542 -3.25 -15.24 6.28
N LEU A 543 -3.72 -14.10 6.78
CA LEU A 543 -3.27 -12.77 6.35
C LEU A 543 -2.44 -12.14 7.48
N GLY A 544 -1.20 -11.77 7.19
CA GLY A 544 -0.27 -11.19 8.17
C GLY A 544 -0.50 -9.70 8.44
N ASN A 545 -1.11 -8.98 7.50
CA ASN A 545 -1.32 -7.53 7.57
C ASN A 545 -2.79 -7.12 7.31
N PRO A 546 -3.78 -7.59 8.10
CA PRO A 546 -5.20 -7.24 7.90
C PRO A 546 -5.49 -5.73 7.94
N GLY A 547 -4.58 -4.93 8.54
CA GLY A 547 -4.67 -3.47 8.56
C GLY A 547 -4.63 -2.81 7.19
N VAL A 548 -4.08 -3.47 6.15
CA VAL A 548 -3.99 -2.89 4.79
C VAL A 548 -5.35 -2.50 4.21
N LEU A 549 -6.44 -3.13 4.66
CA LEU A 549 -7.79 -2.81 4.21
C LEU A 549 -8.31 -1.45 4.68
N THR A 550 -7.66 -0.74 5.60
CA THR A 550 -8.07 0.62 5.96
C THR A 550 -7.93 1.61 4.80
N GLU A 551 -7.08 1.29 3.82
CA GLU A 551 -6.91 2.06 2.59
C GLU A 551 -8.13 1.97 1.66
N LEU A 552 -8.80 0.81 1.63
CA LEU A 552 -9.95 0.56 0.75
C LEU A 552 -11.28 0.57 1.50
N TYR A 553 -11.43 -0.27 2.52
CA TYR A 553 -12.67 -0.42 3.29
C TYR A 553 -12.43 -0.85 4.75
N PRO A 554 -12.29 0.10 5.70
CA PRO A 554 -12.02 -0.21 7.10
C PRO A 554 -12.98 -1.21 7.78
N PRO A 555 -14.31 -1.19 7.55
CA PRO A 555 -15.21 -2.16 8.19
C PRO A 555 -15.26 -3.52 7.47
N PHE A 556 -14.43 -3.77 6.45
CA PHE A 556 -14.45 -5.01 5.67
C PHE A 556 -14.42 -6.26 6.54
N TRP A 557 -13.55 -6.33 7.55
CA TRP A 557 -13.44 -7.53 8.39
C TRP A 557 -14.66 -7.75 9.29
N VAL A 558 -15.38 -6.68 9.67
CA VAL A 558 -16.66 -6.80 10.36
C VAL A 558 -17.69 -7.40 9.41
N LEU A 559 -17.74 -6.95 8.17
CA LEU A 559 -18.61 -7.52 7.14
C LEU A 559 -18.29 -9.00 6.89
N TYR A 560 -17.03 -9.30 6.63
CA TYR A 560 -16.54 -10.61 6.24
C TYR A 560 -16.80 -11.67 7.33
N ASN A 561 -16.55 -11.32 8.59
CA ASN A 561 -16.73 -12.25 9.71
C ASN A 561 -18.21 -12.51 10.07
N ASN A 562 -19.14 -11.66 9.60
CA ASN A 562 -20.57 -11.81 9.83
C ASN A 562 -21.33 -12.37 8.61
N LEU A 563 -20.62 -12.86 7.59
CA LEU A 563 -21.24 -13.61 6.49
C LEU A 563 -22.00 -14.83 7.02
N PRO A 564 -23.13 -15.23 6.41
CA PRO A 564 -23.61 -14.82 5.07
C PRO A 564 -24.53 -13.59 5.03
N GLU A 565 -25.11 -13.19 6.16
CA GLU A 565 -26.04 -12.05 6.29
C GLU A 565 -25.47 -11.01 7.28
N PRO A 566 -24.48 -10.20 6.87
CA PRO A 566 -23.75 -9.38 7.80
C PRO A 566 -24.56 -8.15 8.24
N HIS A 567 -24.67 -7.95 9.56
CA HIS A 567 -25.26 -6.76 10.15
C HIS A 567 -24.16 -5.71 10.39
N MET A 568 -24.23 -4.57 9.69
CA MET A 568 -23.23 -3.49 9.80
C MET A 568 -23.38 -2.63 11.07
N THR A 569 -24.51 -2.72 11.76
CA THR A 569 -24.74 -2.04 13.02
C THR A 569 -23.91 -2.68 14.11
N ARG A 570 -22.93 -1.93 14.65
CA ARG A 570 -22.45 -2.23 16.00
C ARG A 570 -23.66 -2.08 16.92
N GLU A 571 -24.18 -3.17 17.45
CA GLU A 571 -24.88 -3.07 18.73
C GLU A 571 -23.90 -2.39 19.68
N ASN A 572 -24.22 -1.18 20.13
CA ASN A 572 -23.70 -0.72 21.39
C ASN A 572 -24.21 -1.71 22.43
N LYS A 573 -23.45 -2.80 22.65
CA LYS A 573 -23.51 -3.47 23.94
C LYS A 573 -23.07 -2.39 24.92
N GLU A 574 -24.05 -1.73 25.54
CA GLU A 574 -23.85 -1.13 26.85
C GLU A 574 -23.24 -2.22 27.70
N VAL A 575 -21.91 -2.20 27.80
CA VAL A 575 -21.22 -2.91 28.86
C VAL A 575 -21.82 -2.30 30.12
N PRO A 576 -22.53 -3.07 30.97
CA PRO A 576 -23.03 -2.54 32.23
C PRO A 576 -21.83 -1.91 32.91
N ALA A 577 -21.89 -0.61 33.20
CA ALA A 577 -20.77 0.10 33.79
C ALA A 577 -20.32 -0.68 35.04
N GLU A 578 -19.15 -1.30 34.97
CA GLU A 578 -18.55 -1.88 36.16
C GLU A 578 -18.42 -0.75 37.20
N PRO A 579 -18.86 -0.96 38.44
CA PRO A 579 -18.80 0.09 39.45
C PRO A 579 -17.34 0.49 39.62
N VAL A 580 -17.06 1.74 39.27
CA VAL A 580 -15.74 2.37 39.43
C VAL A 580 -15.33 2.19 40.88
N LYS A 581 -14.37 1.29 41.15
CA LYS A 581 -13.76 1.17 42.47
C LYS A 581 -13.12 2.52 42.78
N SER A 582 -13.64 3.19 43.81
CA SER A 582 -13.09 4.43 44.31
C SER A 582 -11.62 4.22 44.66
N ARG A 583 -10.72 4.90 43.93
CA ARG A 583 -9.30 4.93 44.26
C ARG A 583 -9.18 5.62 45.63
N ARG A 584 -8.99 4.84 46.69
CA ARG A 584 -8.48 5.34 47.97
C ARG A 584 -7.12 6.00 47.69
N ARG A 585 -7.05 7.32 47.82
CA ARG A 585 -5.79 8.05 47.90
C ARG A 585 -5.02 7.53 49.10
N VAL A 586 -3.98 6.75 48.88
CA VAL A 586 -2.93 6.53 49.88
C VAL A 586 -1.97 7.71 49.72
N ILE A 587 -1.97 8.61 50.70
CA ILE A 587 -0.94 9.65 50.83
C ILE A 587 0.22 8.97 51.56
N THR A 588 1.29 8.65 50.86
CA THR A 588 2.56 8.23 51.47
C THR A 588 3.47 9.44 51.62
N SER A 589 3.92 9.70 52.85
CA SER A 589 4.87 10.76 53.22
C SER A 589 6.34 10.33 53.06
N ALA A 590 6.65 9.48 52.09
CA ALA A 590 8.01 9.01 51.83
C ALA A 590 8.56 9.66 50.55
N VAL A 591 9.59 10.50 50.71
CA VAL A 591 10.37 11.05 49.61
C VAL A 591 11.28 9.94 49.07
N ALA A 592 11.11 9.57 47.80
CA ALA A 592 12.02 8.66 47.12
C ALA A 592 13.33 9.40 46.79
N VAL A 593 14.41 9.02 47.45
CA VAL A 593 15.77 9.44 47.08
C VAL A 593 16.28 8.46 46.03
N PRO A 594 16.62 8.90 44.81
CA PRO A 594 17.22 8.02 43.81
C PRO A 594 18.65 7.63 44.24
N PRO A 595 19.11 6.39 43.94
CA PRO A 595 20.46 5.97 44.26
C PRO A 595 21.50 6.75 43.42
N PRO A 596 22.71 6.97 43.96
CA PRO A 596 23.77 7.65 43.22
C PRO A 596 24.21 6.81 42.02
N LEU A 597 24.52 7.53 40.92
CA LEU A 597 25.12 6.96 39.72
C LEU A 597 26.56 6.60 40.03
N GLU A 598 26.96 5.35 39.77
CA GLU A 598 28.37 4.95 39.79
C GLU A 598 29.00 5.34 38.45
N ASP A 599 30.06 6.16 38.54
CA ASP A 599 30.88 6.60 37.42
C ASP A 599 31.81 5.48 36.95
N GLU A 600 31.32 4.49 36.19
CA GLU A 600 32.18 3.65 35.34
C GLU A 600 31.44 3.29 34.04
N ASP A 601 31.64 4.15 33.02
CA ASP A 601 32.00 3.81 31.64
C ASP A 601 31.72 5.01 30.73
N TYR A 602 32.75 5.84 30.56
CA TYR A 602 32.84 6.89 29.55
C TYR A 602 33.30 6.33 28.20
#